data_AF-A0AAV4B4G1-F1
#
_entry.id   AF-A0AAV4B4G1-F1
#
_cell.length_a   1.000
_cell.length_b   1.000
_cell.length_c   1.000
_cell.angle_alpha   90.00
_cell.angle_beta   90.00
_cell.angle_gamma   90.00
#
_symmetry.space_group_name_H-M   'P 1'
#
loop_
_entity.id
_entity.type
_entity.pdbx_description
1 polymer ?
#
loop_
_entity_poly.entity_id
_entity_poly.type
_entity_poly.pdbx_seq_one_letter_code
_entity_poly.pdbx_strand_id
1 'polypeptide(L)'
;MSLPVIYTPITVLQAPWDGFYRGVCGHFKMDFMRCASRVGYSRAQYECKKELEDFRECFWQQKQFERTRIMEKERKRQGREYITPLGKDIPEKGY
;
A
#
# COMPACT_ATOMS: atom_id res chain seq x y z
N MET A 1 9.69 0.64 -14.64
CA MET A 1 9.19 -0.52 -13.88
C MET A 1 9.12 -1.71 -14.84
N SER A 2 10.12 -2.59 -14.84
CA SER A 2 10.01 -3.87 -15.56
C SER A 2 9.11 -4.78 -14.73
N LEU A 3 7.91 -5.05 -15.24
CA LEU A 3 6.98 -5.95 -14.59
C LEU A 3 7.34 -7.37 -15.02
N PRO A 4 7.81 -8.27 -14.13
CA PRO A 4 7.88 -9.68 -14.50
C PRO A 4 6.48 -10.17 -14.87
N VAL A 5 6.36 -10.61 -16.12
CA VAL A 5 5.13 -11.12 -16.73
C VAL A 5 4.71 -12.47 -16.11
N ILE A 6 5.60 -13.10 -15.33
CA ILE A 6 5.42 -14.46 -14.81
C ILE A 6 5.65 -14.45 -13.29
N TYR A 7 4.68 -14.95 -12.51
CA TYR A 7 4.83 -15.19 -11.07
C TYR A 7 5.13 -16.66 -10.82
N THR A 8 6.42 -16.97 -10.62
CA THR A 8 6.94 -18.30 -10.27
C THR A 8 7.72 -18.26 -8.95
N PRO A 9 7.96 -19.41 -8.28
CA PRO A 9 8.81 -19.46 -7.09
C PRO A 9 10.20 -18.83 -7.29
N ILE A 10 10.78 -18.95 -8.48
CA ILE A 10 12.07 -18.33 -8.83
C ILE A 10 11.96 -16.80 -8.82
N THR A 11 10.93 -16.23 -9.44
CA THR A 11 10.71 -14.77 -9.43
C THR A 11 10.40 -14.22 -8.04
N VAL A 12 9.77 -15.01 -7.16
CA VAL A 12 9.56 -14.65 -5.75
C VAL A 12 10.89 -14.62 -4.99
N LEU A 13 11.79 -15.58 -5.24
CA LEU A 13 13.13 -15.60 -4.64
C LEU A 13 14.00 -14.43 -5.11
N GLN A 14 13.79 -13.94 -6.33
CA GLN A 14 14.49 -12.77 -6.88
C GLN A 14 13.85 -11.44 -6.44
N ALA A 15 12.61 -11.43 -5.94
CA ALA A 15 11.90 -10.22 -5.53
C ALA A 15 12.63 -9.37 -4.48
N PRO A 16 13.35 -9.92 -3.48
CA PRO A 16 14.11 -9.12 -2.51
C PRO A 16 15.25 -8.28 -3.09
N TRP A 17 15.66 -8.55 -4.34
CA TRP A 17 16.68 -7.81 -5.08
C TRP A 17 16.07 -6.60 -5.80
N ASP A 18 14.75 -6.62 -6.02
CA ASP A 18 13.99 -5.45 -6.43
C ASP A 18 13.85 -4.52 -5.21
N GLY A 19 14.51 -3.36 -5.26
CA GLY A 19 14.55 -2.41 -4.14
C GLY A 19 13.18 -1.94 -3.64
N PHE A 20 12.14 -2.09 -4.46
CA PHE A 20 10.77 -1.77 -4.06
C PHE A 20 10.08 -2.89 -3.25
N TYR A 21 10.68 -4.08 -3.14
CA TYR A 21 10.14 -5.20 -2.35
C TYR A 21 10.32 -4.99 -0.84
N ARG A 22 11.39 -4.32 -0.41
CA ARG A 22 11.74 -4.12 1.01
C ARG A 22 11.19 -2.82 1.61
N GLY A 23 10.43 -2.03 0.86
CA GLY A 23 9.81 -0.81 1.36
C GLY A 23 8.50 -1.06 2.10
N VAL A 24 8.02 -0.04 2.82
CA VAL A 24 6.71 -0.06 3.53
C VAL A 24 5.55 -0.49 2.61
N CYS A 25 5.64 -0.15 1.32
CA CYS A 25 4.63 -0.47 0.31
C CYS A 25 4.94 -1.74 -0.51
N GLY A 26 5.93 -2.54 -0.11
CA GLY A 26 6.38 -3.73 -0.84
C GLY A 26 5.28 -4.77 -1.02
N HIS A 27 4.43 -4.97 -0.01
CA HIS A 27 3.30 -5.89 -0.07
C HIS A 27 2.29 -5.52 -1.17
N PHE A 28 1.90 -4.24 -1.25
CA PHE A 28 0.98 -3.77 -2.30
C PHE A 28 1.57 -3.91 -3.69
N LYS A 29 2.89 -3.68 -3.84
CA LYS A 29 3.59 -3.96 -5.11
C LYS A 29 3.43 -5.44 -5.48
N MET A 30 3.68 -6.33 -4.53
CA MET A 30 3.60 -7.77 -4.77
C MET A 30 2.21 -8.24 -5.17
N ASP A 31 1.16 -7.65 -4.60
CA ASP A 31 -0.22 -7.99 -4.98
C ASP A 31 -0.57 -7.51 -6.39
N PHE A 32 -0.12 -6.31 -6.78
CA PHE A 32 -0.22 -5.86 -8.17
C PHE A 32 0.54 -6.79 -9.12
N MET A 33 1.76 -7.18 -8.77
CA MET A 33 2.57 -8.11 -9.57
C MET A 33 1.92 -9.48 -9.73
N ARG A 34 1.34 -10.02 -8.65
CA ARG A 34 0.58 -11.28 -8.68
C ARG A 34 -0.60 -11.20 -9.62
N CYS A 35 -1.39 -10.13 -9.55
CA CYS A 35 -2.51 -9.93 -10.46
C CYS A 35 -2.03 -9.78 -11.92
N ALA A 36 -1.07 -8.89 -12.16
CA ALA A 36 -0.56 -8.59 -13.50
C ALA A 36 0.06 -9.81 -14.19
N SER A 37 0.71 -10.69 -13.43
CA SER A 37 1.27 -11.93 -13.96
C SER A 37 0.23 -12.94 -14.49
N ARG A 38 -1.02 -12.87 -13.99
CA ARG A 38 -2.09 -13.78 -14.43
C ARG A 38 -2.79 -13.29 -15.69
N VAL A 39 -2.93 -11.97 -15.83
CA VAL A 39 -3.72 -11.35 -16.92
C VAL A 39 -2.84 -10.81 -18.06
N GLY A 40 -1.54 -10.61 -17.81
CA GLY A 40 -0.61 -10.01 -18.75
C GLY A 40 -0.60 -8.48 -18.70
N TYR A 41 0.50 -7.87 -19.15
CA TYR A 41 0.75 -6.43 -18.99
C TYR A 41 -0.34 -5.52 -19.59
N SER A 42 -0.83 -5.84 -20.78
CA SER A 42 -1.83 -5.03 -21.48
C SER A 42 -3.16 -4.95 -20.74
N ARG A 43 -3.60 -6.06 -20.14
CA ARG A 43 -4.87 -6.16 -19.41
C ARG A 43 -4.76 -5.75 -17.95
N ALA A 44 -3.56 -5.85 -17.36
CA ALA A 44 -3.30 -5.49 -15.97
C ALA A 44 -3.68 -4.04 -15.62
N GLN A 45 -3.62 -3.12 -16.58
CA GLN A 45 -4.01 -1.71 -16.35
C GLN A 45 -5.50 -1.55 -16.01
N TYR A 46 -6.34 -2.49 -16.48
CA TYR A 46 -7.79 -2.45 -16.30
C TYR A 46 -8.24 -3.46 -15.24
N GLU A 47 -7.74 -4.69 -15.32
CA GLU A 47 -8.16 -5.79 -14.44
C GLU A 47 -7.52 -5.72 -13.06
N CYS A 48 -6.26 -5.26 -12.97
CA CYS A 48 -5.52 -5.10 -11.72
C CYS A 48 -5.50 -3.66 -11.23
N LYS A 49 -6.53 -2.88 -11.61
CA LYS A 49 -6.62 -1.46 -11.30
C LYS A 49 -6.68 -1.21 -9.80
N LYS A 50 -7.36 -2.07 -9.03
CA LYS A 50 -7.52 -1.92 -7.58
C LYS A 50 -6.18 -2.06 -6.86
N GLU A 51 -5.42 -3.09 -7.20
CA GLU A 51 -4.10 -3.37 -6.64
C GLU A 51 -3.11 -2.24 -6.98
N LEU A 52 -3.21 -1.69 -8.20
CA LEU A 52 -2.44 -0.53 -8.60
C LEU A 52 -2.84 0.74 -7.81
N GLU A 53 -4.13 0.93 -7.56
CA GLU A 53 -4.64 2.03 -6.73
C GLU A 53 -4.20 1.91 -5.28
N ASP A 54 -4.19 0.71 -4.69
CA ASP A 54 -3.70 0.47 -3.34
C ASP A 54 -2.19 0.72 -3.24
N PHE A 55 -1.42 0.29 -4.24
CA PHE A 55 0.00 0.59 -4.32
C PHE A 55 0.27 2.11 -4.40
N ARG A 56 -0.51 2.84 -5.20
CA ARG A 56 -0.44 4.31 -5.26
C ARG A 56 -0.90 4.94 -3.94
N GLU A 57 -1.95 4.42 -3.33
CA GLU A 57 -2.43 4.93 -2.05
C GLU A 57 -1.33 4.80 -0.99
N CYS A 58 -0.65 3.67 -0.90
CA CYS A 58 0.43 3.49 0.07
C CYS A 58 1.59 4.48 -0.15
N PHE A 59 1.96 4.75 -1.41
CA PHE A 59 3.06 5.66 -1.75
C PHE A 59 2.75 7.13 -1.47
N TRP A 60 1.52 7.57 -1.77
CA TRP A 60 1.13 8.98 -1.69
C TRP A 60 0.30 9.31 -0.44
N GLN A 61 -0.31 8.32 0.20
CA GLN A 61 -1.16 8.40 1.40
C GLN A 61 -2.31 9.42 1.30
N GLN A 62 -2.74 9.78 0.08
CA GLN A 62 -3.73 10.83 -0.15
C GLN A 62 -5.05 10.57 0.56
N LYS A 63 -5.60 9.35 0.40
CA LYS A 63 -6.87 8.95 1.04
C LYS A 63 -6.74 8.94 2.56
N GLN A 64 -5.61 8.44 3.08
CA GLN A 64 -5.34 8.43 4.50
C GLN A 64 -5.29 9.85 5.10
N PHE A 65 -4.60 10.79 4.46
CA PHE A 65 -4.55 12.20 4.88
C PHE A 65 -5.91 12.89 4.81
N GLU A 66 -6.69 12.62 3.77
CA GLU A 66 -8.04 13.17 3.65
C GLU A 66 -8.94 12.64 4.78
N ARG A 67 -8.87 11.33 5.05
CA ARG A 67 -9.63 10.68 6.11
C ARG A 67 -9.28 11.27 7.48
N THR A 68 -8.01 11.45 7.81
CA THR A 68 -7.60 12.05 9.09
C THR A 68 -8.10 13.49 9.22
N ARG A 69 -7.99 14.29 8.16
CA ARG A 69 -8.51 15.67 8.13
C ARG A 69 -10.02 15.74 8.38
N ILE A 70 -10.80 14.85 7.77
CA ILE A 70 -12.25 14.76 7.98
C ILE A 70 -12.55 14.37 9.43
N MET A 71 -11.88 13.35 9.97
CA MET A 71 -12.05 12.91 11.36
C MET A 71 -11.70 14.03 12.36
N GLU A 72 -10.65 14.79 12.10
CA GLU A 72 -10.26 15.94 12.94
C GLU A 72 -11.30 17.06 12.89
N LYS A 73 -11.86 17.36 11.72
CA LYS A 73 -12.92 18.35 11.57
C LYS A 73 -14.17 17.93 12.34
N GLU A 74 -14.53 16.65 12.25
CA GLU A 74 -15.65 16.07 12.99
C GLU A 74 -15.43 16.10 14.50
N ARG A 75 -14.22 15.76 14.97
CA ARG A 75 -13.85 15.86 16.39
C ARG A 75 -14.02 17.28 16.92
N LYS A 76 -13.52 18.28 16.17
CA LYS A 76 -13.64 19.71 16.51
C LYS A 76 -15.10 20.16 16.52
N ARG A 77 -15.91 19.72 15.55
CA ARG A 77 -17.36 20.01 15.49
C ARG A 77 -18.09 19.51 16.73
N GLN A 78 -17.69 18.36 17.27
CA GLN A 78 -18.30 17.77 18.47
C GLN A 78 -17.73 18.30 19.79
N GLY A 79 -16.78 19.24 19.76
CA GLY A 79 -16.16 19.80 20.98
C GLY A 79 -15.34 18.79 21.78
N ARG A 80 -14.94 17.66 21.18
CA ARG A 80 -14.20 16.59 21.88
C ARG A 80 -12.73 16.95 22.01
N GLU A 81 -12.16 16.68 23.18
CA GLU A 81 -10.73 16.87 23.45
C GLU A 81 -9.86 15.97 22.55
N TYR A 82 -8.58 16.34 22.43
CA TYR A 82 -7.61 15.52 21.70
C TYR A 82 -7.14 14.42 22.64
N ILE A 83 -7.33 13.17 22.22
CA ILE A 83 -6.83 12.01 22.96
C ILE A 83 -5.39 11.81 22.52
N THR A 84 -4.44 11.85 23.46
CA THR A 84 -3.06 11.47 23.18
C THR A 84 -3.01 9.97 22.83
N PRO A 85 -2.21 9.56 21.84
CA PRO A 85 -2.04 8.15 21.53
C PRO A 85 -1.57 7.44 22.80
N LEU A 86 -2.29 6.39 23.23
CA LEU A 86 -1.80 5.57 24.33
C LEU A 86 -0.57 4.80 23.85
N GLY A 87 0.36 4.48 24.75
CA GLY A 87 1.58 3.75 24.39
C GLY A 87 1.32 2.45 23.61
N LYS A 88 0.16 1.81 23.83
CA LYS A 88 -0.31 0.62 23.10
C LYS A 88 -0.66 0.86 21.62
N ASP A 89 -0.93 2.12 21.24
CA ASP A 89 -1.35 2.51 19.89
C ASP A 89 -0.15 2.93 19.02
N ILE A 90 1.04 3.02 19.62
CA ILE A 90 2.30 3.28 18.92
C ILE A 90 2.81 1.92 18.46
N PRO A 91 2.83 1.61 17.15
CA PRO A 91 3.47 0.39 16.69
C PRO A 91 4.94 0.46 17.12
N GLU A 92 5.35 -0.43 18.02
CA GLU A 92 6.77 -0.64 18.31
C GLU A 92 7.46 -0.83 16.96
N LYS A 93 8.50 -0.02 16.67
CA LYS A 93 9.21 -0.05 15.39
C LYS A 93 9.66 -1.47 15.07
N GLY A 94 8.89 -2.18 14.25
CA GLY A 94 9.32 -3.39 13.57
C GLY A 94 10.26 -2.97 12.45
N TYR A 95 11.55 -3.25 12.65
CA TYR A 95 12.60 -3.18 11.64
C TYR A 95 12.43 -4.27 10.57
#